data_AF-A0A8C7LHJ3-F1
#
_entry.id   AF-A0A8C7LHJ3-F1
#
_cell.length_a   1.000
_cell.length_b   1.000
_cell.length_c   1.000
_cell.angle_alpha   90.00
_cell.angle_beta   90.00
_cell.angle_gamma   90.00
#
_symmetry.space_group_name_H-M   'P 1'
#
loop_
_entity.id
_entity.type
_entity.pdbx_description
1 polymer ?
#
loop_
_entity_poly.entity_id
_entity_poly.type
_entity_poly.pdbx_seq_one_letter_code
_entity_poly.pdbx_strand_id
1 'polypeptide(L)'
;MNPHLISVRLNERKQRGVEGNKKLAYLIDIKTIAIVDLAGGYNLGTINHDSKIDWLELNETGRKLLFRDKKLRLHLYDIESSVKTTVLSFCSYVQWVPGSDVVVSQNRGNLCVWYNIDSPERATMFPLRGDVVDLERSNGKTEVIVTEGVNTVSYTLDEGLIEFGTAIDDGDYYRATAFLETLEMSSETEAMWKTLSKLSLEARQLHIAERCFAALGDVSKARFLNQTNNIADQVSKEYGGDGTEFYQVKARLAMLDKNYKLAEMYYMEQNAIDEVMEMYQELHMWDDCIAVAESKGHPELDNLRHSYYQWLMETNQDEKAGEVKEGEEDFTGAINLYLKAGLPAKAARLAMSREELVTNSDVINRIAAALIKGEFYERAGDLFEKIRNNQRALDCYRKGNAFRKAVELARVAFPADVVKLEEAWGDYLVQQKQLDAAINHYIEAGCSSKAIEAAIGARQWKKAVHILELQEDRGNTRRQKGNLSLSFYLISSSPLPISSSPL
;
A
#
# COMPACT_ATOMS: atom_id res chain seq x y z
N MET A 1 -46.60 -17.17 30.23
CA MET A 1 -45.73 -16.25 29.44
C MET A 1 -44.69 -17.11 28.76
N ASN A 2 -44.46 -16.92 27.46
CA ASN A 2 -43.29 -17.52 26.80
C ASN A 2 -42.05 -16.85 27.41
N PRO A 3 -41.11 -17.60 28.04
CA PRO A 3 -39.95 -17.02 28.72
C PRO A 3 -39.04 -16.24 27.74
N HIS A 4 -39.14 -16.50 26.44
CA HIS A 4 -38.29 -15.89 25.41
C HIS A 4 -38.84 -14.57 24.83
N LEU A 5 -39.72 -13.87 25.53
CA LEU A 5 -40.21 -12.54 25.12
C LEU A 5 -39.65 -11.42 26.01
N ILE A 6 -38.88 -11.79 27.02
CA ILE A 6 -38.18 -10.92 27.95
C ILE A 6 -36.82 -11.55 28.21
N SER A 7 -35.74 -10.77 28.13
CA SER A 7 -34.39 -11.20 28.45
C SER A 7 -33.79 -10.21 29.45
N VAL A 8 -33.27 -10.73 30.56
CA VAL A 8 -32.68 -9.94 31.64
C VAL A 8 -31.28 -10.45 31.86
N ARG A 9 -30.32 -9.53 32.01
CA ARG A 9 -28.93 -9.83 32.37
C ARG A 9 -28.56 -9.05 33.61
N LEU A 10 -28.07 -9.74 34.64
CA LEU A 10 -27.70 -9.15 35.93
C LEU A 10 -26.29 -9.61 36.33
N ASN A 11 -25.28 -8.94 35.79
CA ASN A 11 -23.87 -9.17 36.12
C ASN A 11 -23.42 -10.64 35.94
N GLU A 12 -24.00 -11.33 34.96
CA GLU A 12 -23.76 -12.76 34.70
C GLU A 12 -22.32 -13.03 34.25
N ARG A 13 -21.75 -12.14 33.43
CA ARG A 13 -20.37 -12.21 32.94
C ARG A 13 -19.66 -10.86 33.12
N LYS A 14 -18.40 -10.91 33.58
CA LYS A 14 -17.58 -9.71 33.86
C LYS A 14 -16.66 -9.42 32.69
N GLN A 15 -16.56 -8.15 32.32
CA GLN A 15 -15.62 -7.67 31.31
C GLN A 15 -14.68 -6.64 31.90
N ARG A 16 -13.45 -6.57 31.39
CA ARG A 16 -12.47 -5.57 31.81
C ARG A 16 -12.99 -4.16 31.53
N GLY A 17 -12.99 -3.30 32.56
CA GLY A 17 -13.42 -1.90 32.45
C GLY A 17 -14.93 -1.66 32.53
N VAL A 18 -15.74 -2.69 32.81
CA VAL A 18 -17.20 -2.56 32.95
C VAL A 18 -17.61 -2.80 34.40
N GLU A 19 -18.04 -1.76 35.11
CA GLU A 19 -18.38 -1.81 36.55
C GLU A 19 -19.77 -2.40 36.86
N GLY A 20 -20.56 -2.74 35.84
CA GLY A 20 -21.83 -3.47 35.99
C GLY A 20 -22.56 -3.68 34.67
N ASN A 21 -23.24 -4.82 34.54
CA ASN A 21 -24.09 -5.16 33.40
C ASN A 21 -25.49 -5.55 33.89
N LYS A 22 -26.38 -4.55 34.02
CA LYS A 22 -27.79 -4.79 34.34
C LYS A 22 -28.65 -4.30 33.19
N LYS A 23 -29.08 -5.20 32.31
CA LYS A 23 -29.86 -4.85 31.12
C LYS A 23 -31.11 -5.70 30.99
N LEU A 24 -32.14 -5.10 30.41
CA LEU A 24 -33.42 -5.72 30.14
C LEU A 24 -33.79 -5.48 28.68
N ALA A 25 -34.05 -6.55 27.93
CA ALA A 25 -34.68 -6.48 26.62
C ALA A 25 -36.08 -7.09 26.71
N TYR A 26 -37.10 -6.40 26.19
CA TYR A 26 -38.47 -6.88 26.21
C TYR A 26 -39.27 -6.35 25.03
N LEU A 27 -40.36 -7.03 24.70
CA LEU A 27 -41.31 -6.57 23.70
C LEU A 27 -42.27 -5.54 24.28
N ILE A 28 -42.27 -4.33 23.72
CA ILE A 28 -43.31 -3.33 23.97
C ILE A 28 -44.62 -3.78 23.32
N ASP A 29 -44.52 -4.28 22.10
CA ASP A 29 -45.61 -4.88 21.34
C ASP A 29 -45.08 -6.09 20.53
N ILE A 30 -45.93 -6.74 19.75
CA ILE A 30 -45.56 -7.96 18.99
C ILE A 30 -44.44 -7.77 17.94
N LYS A 31 -44.02 -6.54 17.63
CA LYS A 31 -43.08 -6.14 16.58
C LYS A 31 -41.98 -5.18 17.06
N THR A 32 -42.07 -4.69 18.30
CA THR A 32 -41.18 -3.64 18.82
C THR A 32 -40.46 -4.12 20.09
N ILE A 33 -39.12 -4.09 20.07
CA ILE A 33 -38.27 -4.41 21.23
C ILE A 33 -37.76 -3.12 21.86
N ALA A 34 -37.78 -3.03 23.19
CA ALA A 34 -37.03 -2.05 23.96
C ALA A 34 -35.88 -2.71 24.71
N ILE A 35 -34.74 -2.02 24.80
CA ILE A 35 -33.55 -2.43 25.53
C ILE A 35 -33.24 -1.35 26.56
N VAL A 36 -33.20 -1.68 27.84
CA VAL A 36 -33.10 -0.73 28.94
C VAL A 36 -31.88 -1.04 29.79
N ASP A 37 -31.12 -0.01 30.12
CA ASP A 37 -30.11 -0.07 31.18
C ASP A 37 -30.84 0.06 32.53
N LEU A 38 -30.82 -1.02 33.31
CA LEU A 38 -31.46 -1.06 34.62
C LEU A 38 -30.63 -0.35 35.70
N ALA A 39 -29.33 -0.16 35.49
CA ALA A 39 -28.49 0.59 36.41
C ALA A 39 -28.72 2.09 36.24
N GLY A 40 -28.75 2.56 34.99
CA GLY A 40 -28.99 3.96 34.65
C GLY A 40 -30.47 4.37 34.58
N GLY A 41 -31.38 3.42 34.40
CA GLY A 41 -32.82 3.66 34.30
C GLY A 41 -33.27 4.30 32.98
N TYR A 42 -32.44 4.24 31.92
CA TYR A 42 -32.73 4.83 30.61
C TYR A 42 -32.77 3.78 29.49
N ASN A 43 -33.44 4.14 28.39
CA ASN A 43 -33.57 3.27 27.21
C ASN A 43 -32.27 3.33 26.39
N LEU A 44 -31.67 2.17 26.14
CA LEU A 44 -30.49 1.99 25.29
C LEU A 44 -30.86 1.91 23.81
N GLY A 45 -32.06 1.43 23.48
CA GLY A 45 -32.47 1.28 22.09
C GLY A 45 -33.87 0.73 21.90
N THR A 46 -34.51 1.15 20.80
CA THR A 46 -35.81 0.62 20.38
C THR A 46 -35.71 0.06 18.97
N ILE A 47 -36.07 -1.20 18.80
CA ILE A 47 -35.97 -1.92 17.53
C ILE A 47 -37.36 -2.16 16.98
N ASN A 48 -37.66 -1.56 15.83
CA ASN A 48 -38.88 -1.84 15.07
C ASN A 48 -38.62 -2.97 14.05
N HIS A 49 -39.58 -3.88 13.93
CA HIS A 49 -39.54 -4.99 12.99
C HIS A 49 -40.86 -5.20 12.24
N ASP A 50 -40.79 -5.63 10.98
CA ASP A 50 -41.98 -5.73 10.13
C ASP A 50 -42.84 -6.97 10.43
N SER A 51 -42.21 -8.00 11.03
CA SER A 51 -42.83 -9.28 11.34
C SER A 51 -42.96 -9.48 12.84
N LYS A 52 -43.93 -10.30 13.26
CA LYS A 52 -44.09 -10.63 14.68
C LYS A 52 -42.83 -11.33 15.21
N ILE A 53 -42.33 -10.90 16.36
CA ILE A 53 -41.20 -11.49 17.06
C ILE A 53 -41.72 -12.62 17.95
N ASP A 54 -41.03 -13.77 17.94
CA ASP A 54 -41.41 -14.94 18.73
C ASP A 54 -40.36 -15.42 19.73
N TRP A 55 -39.14 -14.91 19.63
CA TRP A 55 -38.03 -15.22 20.53
C TRP A 55 -37.03 -14.05 20.54
N LEU A 56 -36.47 -13.73 21.70
CA LEU A 56 -35.36 -12.78 21.87
C LEU A 56 -34.48 -13.18 23.07
N GLU A 57 -33.18 -12.91 22.97
CA GLU A 57 -32.22 -13.16 24.05
C GLU A 57 -30.97 -12.27 23.94
N LEU A 58 -30.62 -11.58 25.03
CA LEU A 58 -29.36 -10.86 25.20
C LEU A 58 -28.22 -11.85 25.46
N ASN A 59 -27.01 -11.57 24.97
CA ASN A 59 -25.84 -12.29 25.46
C ASN A 59 -25.52 -11.92 26.92
N GLU A 60 -24.67 -12.71 27.60
CA GLU A 60 -24.36 -12.50 29.02
C GLU A 60 -23.67 -11.17 29.33
N THR A 61 -22.94 -10.62 28.34
CA THR A 61 -22.32 -9.28 28.42
C THR A 61 -23.32 -8.15 28.14
N GLY A 62 -24.52 -8.47 27.65
CA GLY A 62 -25.57 -7.50 27.33
C GLY A 62 -25.14 -6.48 26.27
N ARG A 63 -24.22 -6.84 25.37
CA ARG A 63 -23.76 -5.99 24.25
C ARG A 63 -24.51 -6.31 22.95
N LYS A 64 -25.00 -7.54 22.84
CA LYS A 64 -25.66 -8.07 21.65
C LYS A 64 -27.02 -8.63 22.03
N LEU A 65 -27.98 -8.43 21.14
CA LEU A 65 -29.31 -9.03 21.22
C LEU A 65 -29.54 -9.89 19.99
N LEU A 66 -29.89 -11.15 20.20
CA LEU A 66 -30.48 -11.98 19.14
C LEU A 66 -31.99 -11.95 19.27
N PHE A 67 -32.68 -11.90 18.13
CA PHE A 67 -34.12 -12.10 18.09
C PHE A 67 -34.56 -12.78 16.81
N ARG A 68 -35.63 -13.57 16.90
CA ARG A 68 -36.21 -14.31 15.79
C ARG A 68 -37.63 -13.86 15.52
N ASP A 69 -37.96 -13.74 14.24
CA ASP A 69 -39.31 -13.47 13.79
C ASP A 69 -40.10 -14.72 13.41
N LYS A 70 -41.42 -14.58 13.32
CA LYS A 70 -42.38 -15.60 12.86
C LYS A 70 -42.10 -16.14 11.45
N LYS A 71 -41.25 -15.50 10.66
CA LYS A 71 -40.78 -15.98 9.34
C LYS A 71 -39.49 -16.81 9.46
N LEU A 72 -39.10 -17.18 10.69
CA LEU A 72 -37.89 -17.93 11.02
C LEU A 72 -36.61 -17.21 10.58
N ARG A 73 -36.60 -15.87 10.59
CA ARG A 73 -35.37 -15.09 10.34
C ARG A 73 -34.76 -14.69 11.67
N LEU A 74 -33.48 -15.02 11.82
CA LEU A 74 -32.66 -14.64 12.97
C LEU A 74 -31.97 -13.31 12.66
N HIS A 75 -32.08 -12.38 13.60
CA HIS A 75 -31.47 -11.07 13.54
C HIS A 75 -30.55 -10.87 14.74
N LEU A 76 -29.40 -10.25 14.49
CA LEU A 76 -28.46 -9.77 15.48
C LEU A 76 -28.58 -8.25 15.55
N TYR A 77 -28.67 -7.72 16.75
CA TYR A 77 -28.64 -6.31 17.02
C TYR A 77 -27.47 -6.00 17.95
N ASP A 78 -26.59 -5.12 17.48
CA ASP A 78 -25.51 -4.57 18.28
C ASP A 78 -26.00 -3.31 19.01
N ILE A 79 -25.88 -3.31 20.34
CA ILE A 79 -26.46 -2.25 21.18
C ILE A 79 -25.65 -0.96 21.09
N GLU A 80 -24.32 -1.05 20.96
CA GLU A 80 -23.43 0.11 20.94
C GLU A 80 -23.52 0.87 19.62
N SER A 81 -23.39 0.17 18.50
CA SER A 81 -23.47 0.71 17.15
C SER A 81 -24.90 0.90 16.64
N SER A 82 -25.90 0.33 17.32
CA SER A 82 -27.31 0.31 16.90
C SER A 82 -27.55 -0.32 15.52
N VAL A 83 -26.68 -1.25 15.11
CA VAL A 83 -26.76 -1.93 13.82
C VAL A 83 -27.59 -3.22 13.96
N LYS A 84 -28.60 -3.36 13.07
CA LYS A 84 -29.41 -4.57 12.91
C LYS A 84 -28.96 -5.35 11.67
N THR A 85 -28.57 -6.60 11.85
CA THR A 85 -28.14 -7.50 10.77
C THR A 85 -28.96 -8.78 10.76
N THR A 86 -29.45 -9.19 9.59
CA THR A 86 -30.07 -10.51 9.43
C THR A 86 -28.98 -11.57 9.27
N VAL A 87 -28.87 -12.47 10.25
CA VAL A 87 -27.78 -13.47 10.31
C VAL A 87 -28.17 -14.76 9.58
N LEU A 88 -29.42 -15.21 9.75
CA LEU A 88 -29.85 -16.50 9.23
C LEU A 88 -31.32 -16.47 8.83
N SER A 89 -31.66 -17.23 7.79
CA SER A 89 -33.05 -17.53 7.41
C SER A 89 -33.36 -18.99 7.68
N PHE A 90 -34.62 -19.31 7.96
CA PHE A 90 -35.09 -20.67 8.30
C PHE A 90 -34.48 -21.22 9.60
N CYS A 91 -34.31 -20.35 10.60
CA CYS A 91 -33.78 -20.68 11.92
C CYS A 91 -34.85 -21.38 12.80
N SER A 92 -34.74 -22.70 12.94
CA SER A 92 -35.65 -23.50 13.80
C SER A 92 -35.26 -23.46 15.28
N TYR A 93 -33.96 -23.41 15.55
CA TYR A 93 -33.37 -23.35 16.88
C TYR A 93 -32.31 -22.26 16.94
N VAL A 94 -32.17 -21.57 18.09
CA VAL A 94 -31.08 -20.64 18.37
C VAL A 94 -30.87 -20.51 19.87
N GLN A 95 -29.61 -20.46 20.30
CA GLN A 95 -29.22 -20.18 21.69
C GLN A 95 -27.78 -19.63 21.75
N TRP A 96 -27.51 -18.82 22.78
CA TRP A 96 -26.14 -18.48 23.18
C TRP A 96 -25.49 -19.66 23.92
N VAL A 97 -24.22 -19.94 23.65
CA VAL A 97 -23.45 -20.88 24.48
C VAL A 97 -23.29 -20.29 25.87
N PRO A 98 -23.67 -21.01 26.94
CA PRO A 98 -23.51 -20.51 28.31
C PRO A 98 -22.06 -20.14 28.62
N GLY A 99 -21.85 -18.98 29.25
CA GLY A 99 -20.53 -18.45 29.56
C GLY A 99 -19.73 -17.96 28.36
N SER A 100 -20.37 -17.70 27.20
CA SER A 100 -19.70 -17.30 25.96
C SER A 100 -20.57 -16.42 25.04
N ASP A 101 -19.94 -15.73 24.10
CA ASP A 101 -20.62 -14.99 23.02
C ASP A 101 -20.76 -15.84 21.72
N VAL A 102 -20.52 -17.15 21.82
CA VAL A 102 -20.73 -18.10 20.72
C VAL A 102 -22.22 -18.40 20.54
N VAL A 103 -22.67 -18.46 19.29
CA VAL A 103 -24.08 -18.72 18.94
C VAL A 103 -24.20 -20.06 18.25
N VAL A 104 -25.18 -20.86 18.68
CA VAL A 104 -25.56 -22.11 18.03
C VAL A 104 -26.97 -21.95 17.48
N SER A 105 -27.18 -22.33 16.22
CA SER A 105 -28.52 -22.34 15.62
C SER A 105 -28.69 -23.51 14.67
N GLN A 106 -29.94 -23.83 14.34
CA GLN A 106 -30.27 -24.81 13.32
C GLN A 106 -30.94 -24.13 12.13
N ASN A 107 -30.41 -24.39 10.93
CA ASN A 107 -31.01 -23.99 9.66
C ASN A 107 -31.33 -25.24 8.83
N ARG A 108 -32.62 -25.60 8.79
CA ARG A 108 -33.10 -26.82 8.12
C ARG A 108 -32.33 -28.04 8.66
N GLY A 109 -31.59 -28.74 7.80
CA GLY A 109 -30.76 -29.89 8.17
C GLY A 109 -29.31 -29.55 8.51
N ASN A 110 -28.98 -28.31 8.89
CA ASN A 110 -27.62 -27.93 9.25
C ASN A 110 -27.56 -27.26 10.62
N LEU A 111 -26.55 -27.65 11.41
CA LEU A 111 -26.07 -26.91 12.58
C LEU A 111 -25.23 -25.74 12.09
N CYS A 112 -25.49 -24.54 12.61
CA CYS A 112 -24.72 -23.34 12.32
C CYS A 112 -24.12 -22.85 13.64
N VAL A 113 -22.80 -22.69 13.68
CA VAL A 113 -22.06 -22.23 14.86
C VAL A 113 -21.26 -20.98 14.49
N TRP A 114 -21.47 -19.90 15.25
CA TRP A 114 -20.67 -18.67 15.13
C TRP A 114 -19.75 -18.57 16.34
N TYR A 115 -18.49 -18.96 16.16
CA TYR A 115 -17.45 -18.76 17.18
C TYR A 115 -17.08 -17.28 17.35
N ASN A 116 -17.34 -16.45 16.34
CA ASN A 116 -17.28 -15.00 16.41
C ASN A 116 -18.55 -14.42 15.78
N ILE A 117 -19.45 -13.90 16.63
CA ILE A 117 -20.75 -13.37 16.20
C ILE A 117 -20.64 -12.00 15.52
N ASP A 118 -19.50 -11.30 15.65
CA ASP A 118 -19.25 -10.02 14.97
C ASP A 118 -18.99 -10.17 13.47
N SER A 119 -18.70 -11.41 13.03
CA SER A 119 -18.56 -11.79 11.62
C SER A 119 -19.68 -12.78 11.24
N PRO A 120 -20.95 -12.34 11.16
CA PRO A 120 -22.10 -13.22 10.94
C PRO A 120 -22.04 -14.03 9.64
N GLU A 121 -21.22 -13.61 8.66
CA GLU A 121 -20.95 -14.32 7.42
C GLU A 121 -20.05 -15.56 7.58
N ARG A 122 -19.32 -15.67 8.70
CA ARG A 122 -18.36 -16.75 8.99
C ARG A 122 -18.96 -17.85 9.87
N ALA A 123 -20.15 -18.31 9.52
CA ALA A 123 -20.79 -19.44 10.20
C ALA A 123 -20.10 -20.77 9.85
N THR A 124 -19.74 -21.57 10.85
CA THR A 124 -19.34 -22.97 10.63
C THR A 124 -20.60 -23.82 10.53
N MET A 125 -20.74 -24.56 9.43
CA MET A 125 -21.95 -25.31 9.12
C MET A 125 -21.66 -26.82 9.14
N PHE A 126 -22.44 -27.58 9.90
CA PHE A 126 -22.36 -29.03 9.95
C PHE A 126 -23.69 -29.65 9.51
N PRO A 127 -23.71 -30.67 8.64
CA PRO A 127 -24.93 -31.38 8.31
C PRO A 127 -25.44 -32.16 9.54
N LEU A 128 -26.73 -32.02 9.83
CA LEU A 128 -27.43 -32.68 10.93
C LEU A 128 -28.54 -33.60 10.40
N ARG A 129 -28.83 -34.68 11.14
CA ARG A 129 -29.96 -35.58 10.87
C ARG A 129 -30.98 -35.54 12.00
N GLY A 130 -31.72 -34.45 12.11
CA GLY A 130 -32.75 -34.30 13.14
C GLY A 130 -32.84 -32.86 13.59
N ASP A 131 -33.49 -32.66 14.74
CA ASP A 131 -33.74 -31.34 15.30
C ASP A 131 -32.91 -31.11 16.56
N VAL A 132 -32.32 -29.91 16.68
CA VAL A 132 -31.62 -29.50 17.89
C VAL A 132 -32.65 -29.26 18.99
N VAL A 133 -32.42 -29.88 20.14
CA VAL A 133 -33.34 -29.80 21.27
C VAL A 133 -32.72 -29.03 22.44
N ASP A 134 -31.41 -29.15 22.63
CA ASP A 134 -30.73 -28.52 23.74
C ASP A 134 -29.24 -28.22 23.44
N LEU A 135 -28.66 -27.37 24.27
CA LEU A 135 -27.25 -26.99 24.27
C LEU A 135 -26.75 -26.95 25.72
N GLU A 136 -25.83 -27.86 26.04
CA GLU A 136 -25.27 -27.97 27.38
C GLU A 136 -23.76 -27.73 27.37
N ARG A 137 -23.29 -26.97 28.37
CA ARG A 137 -21.85 -26.81 28.65
C ARG A 137 -21.56 -27.34 30.04
N SER A 138 -20.85 -28.46 30.13
CA SER A 138 -20.49 -29.11 31.39
C SER A 138 -19.09 -29.73 31.33
N ASN A 139 -18.37 -29.73 32.45
CA ASN A 139 -17.03 -30.33 32.57
C ASN A 139 -16.02 -29.88 31.50
N GLY A 140 -16.08 -28.62 31.05
CA GLY A 140 -15.19 -28.08 30.02
C GLY A 140 -15.48 -28.63 28.62
N LYS A 141 -16.69 -29.10 28.36
CA LYS A 141 -17.17 -29.49 27.04
C LYS A 141 -18.51 -28.82 26.75
N THR A 142 -18.65 -28.36 25.52
CA THR A 142 -19.90 -27.83 25.00
C THR A 142 -20.49 -28.81 23.99
N GLU A 143 -21.70 -29.31 24.25
CA GLU A 143 -22.36 -30.32 23.43
C GLU A 143 -23.75 -29.86 22.98
N VAL A 144 -24.03 -30.03 21.69
CA VAL A 144 -25.35 -29.79 21.09
C VAL A 144 -26.10 -31.11 21.06
N ILE A 145 -27.28 -31.14 21.67
CA ILE A 145 -28.11 -32.33 21.78
C ILE A 145 -29.15 -32.33 20.66
N VAL A 146 -29.12 -33.37 19.82
CA VAL A 146 -29.96 -33.51 18.62
C VAL A 146 -30.79 -34.78 18.72
N THR A 147 -32.08 -34.68 18.40
CA THR A 147 -32.96 -35.84 18.36
C THR A 147 -33.15 -36.32 16.92
N GLU A 148 -32.68 -37.54 16.64
CA GLU A 148 -32.85 -38.25 15.38
C GLU A 148 -33.98 -39.29 15.52
N GLY A 149 -35.23 -38.84 15.46
CA GLY A 149 -36.40 -39.70 15.66
C GLY A 149 -36.55 -40.15 17.12
N VAL A 150 -36.11 -41.37 17.45
CA VAL A 150 -36.16 -41.93 18.83
C VAL A 150 -34.81 -41.83 19.54
N ASN A 151 -33.72 -41.61 18.79
CA ASN A 151 -32.38 -41.54 19.34
C ASN A 151 -31.99 -40.09 19.65
N THR A 152 -31.15 -39.92 20.65
CA THR A 152 -30.51 -38.64 20.98
C THR A 152 -29.01 -38.75 20.71
N VAL A 153 -28.46 -37.81 19.95
CA VAL A 153 -27.05 -37.74 19.56
C VAL A 153 -26.47 -36.41 20.04
N SER A 154 -25.28 -36.44 20.64
CA SER A 154 -24.56 -35.21 21.02
C SER A 154 -23.46 -34.87 20.01
N TYR A 155 -23.38 -33.59 19.65
CA TYR A 155 -22.34 -33.03 18.80
C TYR A 155 -21.46 -32.10 19.63
N THR A 156 -20.21 -32.48 19.86
CA THR A 156 -19.26 -31.68 20.64
C THR A 156 -18.73 -30.51 19.79
N LEU A 157 -18.77 -29.31 20.34
CA LEU A 157 -18.21 -28.10 19.73
C LEU A 157 -16.71 -27.96 20.05
N ASP A 158 -16.05 -27.08 19.32
CA ASP A 158 -14.65 -26.74 19.58
C ASP A 158 -14.56 -25.83 20.82
N GLU A 159 -14.28 -26.46 21.97
CA GLU A 159 -14.11 -25.74 23.22
C GLU A 159 -12.95 -24.74 23.15
N GLY A 160 -11.94 -25.00 22.31
CA GLY A 160 -10.79 -24.11 22.21
C GLY A 160 -11.12 -22.79 21.54
N LEU A 161 -11.92 -22.82 20.47
CA LEU A 161 -12.45 -21.61 19.86
C LEU A 161 -13.39 -20.85 20.81
N ILE A 162 -14.23 -21.57 21.55
CA ILE A 162 -15.15 -20.99 22.54
C ILE A 162 -14.36 -20.29 23.65
N GLU A 163 -13.40 -20.98 24.26
CA GLU A 163 -12.63 -20.48 25.39
C GLU A 163 -11.75 -19.29 24.99
N PHE A 164 -11.06 -19.38 23.86
CA PHE A 164 -10.26 -18.27 23.34
C PHE A 164 -11.12 -17.04 23.03
N GLY A 165 -12.21 -17.21 22.26
CA GLY A 165 -13.11 -16.09 21.93
C GLY A 165 -13.69 -15.43 23.19
N THR A 166 -14.12 -16.25 24.14
CA THR A 166 -14.63 -15.79 25.43
C THR A 166 -13.58 -14.98 26.20
N ALA A 167 -12.35 -15.47 26.32
CA ALA A 167 -11.28 -14.77 27.04
C ALA A 167 -10.92 -13.43 26.38
N ILE A 168 -10.88 -13.38 25.05
CA ILE A 168 -10.65 -12.14 24.29
C ILE A 168 -11.77 -11.14 24.54
N ASP A 169 -13.03 -11.56 24.47
CA ASP A 169 -14.20 -10.71 24.68
C ASP A 169 -14.30 -10.14 26.10
N ASP A 170 -13.82 -10.89 27.10
CA ASP A 170 -13.76 -10.42 28.48
C ASP A 170 -12.59 -9.46 28.73
N GLY A 171 -11.67 -9.34 27.78
CA GLY A 171 -10.41 -8.63 27.94
C GLY A 171 -9.44 -9.32 28.90
N ASP A 172 -9.67 -10.61 29.19
CA ASP A 172 -8.82 -11.45 30.01
C ASP A 172 -7.79 -12.18 29.14
N TYR A 173 -6.79 -11.42 28.71
CA TYR A 173 -5.71 -11.91 27.87
C TYR A 173 -4.81 -12.92 28.59
N TYR A 174 -4.81 -12.96 29.92
CA TYR A 174 -4.05 -13.97 30.67
C TYR A 174 -4.70 -15.34 30.51
N ARG A 175 -6.02 -15.42 30.67
CA ARG A 175 -6.80 -16.64 30.40
C ARG A 175 -6.62 -17.11 28.96
N ALA A 176 -6.67 -16.18 27.99
CA ALA A 176 -6.41 -16.52 26.58
C ALA A 176 -5.00 -17.09 26.36
N THR A 177 -3.98 -16.49 26.98
CA THR A 177 -2.59 -16.97 26.90
C THR A 177 -2.44 -18.36 27.51
N ALA A 178 -2.94 -18.56 28.73
CA ALA A 178 -2.86 -19.83 29.43
C ALA A 178 -3.55 -20.96 28.65
N PHE A 179 -4.69 -20.65 28.00
CA PHE A 179 -5.37 -21.58 27.13
C PHE A 179 -4.53 -21.94 25.90
N LEU A 180 -4.01 -20.94 25.16
CA LEU A 180 -3.22 -21.20 23.96
C LEU A 180 -1.92 -21.98 24.24
N GLU A 181 -1.34 -21.83 25.43
CA GLU A 181 -0.15 -22.61 25.85
C GLU A 181 -0.43 -24.10 26.04
N THR A 182 -1.71 -24.50 26.21
CA THR A 182 -2.09 -25.92 26.27
C THR A 182 -2.23 -26.57 24.90
N LEU A 183 -2.28 -25.77 23.82
CA LEU A 183 -2.51 -26.24 22.46
C LEU A 183 -1.18 -26.47 21.72
N GLU A 184 -1.19 -27.47 20.84
CA GLU A 184 -0.10 -27.62 19.86
C GLU A 184 -0.17 -26.51 18.80
N MET A 185 1.00 -26.16 18.24
CA MET A 185 1.11 -25.11 17.25
C MET A 185 0.57 -25.59 15.89
N SER A 186 -0.65 -25.17 15.55
CA SER A 186 -1.30 -25.35 14.24
C SER A 186 -1.51 -24.00 13.54
N SER A 187 -1.99 -24.02 12.29
CA SER A 187 -2.36 -22.78 11.57
C SER A 187 -3.42 -21.96 12.32
N GLU A 188 -4.33 -22.64 13.00
CA GLU A 188 -5.42 -22.03 13.77
C GLU A 188 -4.87 -21.40 15.05
N THR A 189 -4.07 -22.16 15.81
CA THR A 189 -3.41 -21.67 17.05
C THR A 189 -2.48 -20.48 16.74
N GLU A 190 -1.73 -20.53 15.64
CA GLU A 190 -0.87 -19.42 15.19
C GLU A 190 -1.69 -18.16 14.90
N ALA A 191 -2.86 -18.29 14.25
CA ALA A 191 -3.75 -17.17 14.00
C ALA A 191 -4.33 -16.57 15.29
N MET A 192 -4.65 -17.41 16.28
CA MET A 192 -5.09 -16.96 17.61
C MET A 192 -3.98 -16.19 18.34
N TRP A 193 -2.75 -16.71 18.34
CA TRP A 193 -1.58 -16.02 18.91
C TRP A 193 -1.32 -14.67 18.24
N LYS A 194 -1.49 -14.56 16.92
CA LYS A 194 -1.38 -13.27 16.18
C LYS A 194 -2.49 -12.28 16.57
N THR A 195 -3.69 -12.78 16.82
CA THR A 195 -4.82 -11.93 17.25
C THR A 195 -4.57 -11.42 18.67
N LEU A 196 -4.16 -12.31 19.58
CA LEU A 196 -3.84 -11.97 20.97
C LEU A 196 -2.64 -11.01 21.06
N SER A 197 -1.60 -11.17 20.23
CA SER A 197 -0.45 -10.26 20.23
C SER A 197 -0.85 -8.84 19.83
N LYS A 198 -1.71 -8.68 18.82
CA LYS A 198 -2.24 -7.38 18.41
C LYS A 198 -3.08 -6.72 19.51
N LEU A 199 -4.06 -7.45 20.06
CA LEU A 199 -4.96 -6.92 21.08
C LEU A 199 -4.24 -6.59 22.39
N SER A 200 -3.24 -7.40 22.77
CA SER A 200 -2.41 -7.13 23.95
C SER A 200 -1.53 -5.89 23.78
N LEU A 201 -0.98 -5.63 22.58
CA LEU A 201 -0.27 -4.37 22.28
C LEU A 201 -1.21 -3.16 22.37
N GLU A 202 -2.39 -3.22 21.74
CA GLU A 202 -3.39 -2.14 21.77
C GLU A 202 -3.85 -1.82 23.20
N ALA A 203 -4.00 -2.85 24.03
CA ALA A 203 -4.38 -2.73 25.44
C ALA A 203 -3.19 -2.48 26.38
N ARG A 204 -1.98 -2.25 25.84
CA ARG A 204 -0.72 -2.00 26.57
C ARG A 204 -0.33 -3.10 27.56
N GLN A 205 -0.78 -4.33 27.34
CA GLN A 205 -0.40 -5.51 28.11
C GLN A 205 0.90 -6.11 27.54
N LEU A 206 1.99 -5.38 27.71
CA LEU A 206 3.25 -5.63 27.02
C LEU A 206 3.90 -6.98 27.37
N HIS A 207 3.75 -7.50 28.59
CA HIS A 207 4.21 -8.85 28.94
C HIS A 207 3.46 -9.95 28.21
N ILE A 208 2.16 -9.75 27.97
CA ILE A 208 1.35 -10.71 27.21
C ILE A 208 1.75 -10.66 25.74
N ALA A 209 1.95 -9.45 25.19
CA ALA A 209 2.44 -9.29 23.83
C ALA A 209 3.81 -9.98 23.64
N GLU A 210 4.76 -9.80 24.57
CA GLU A 210 6.05 -10.48 24.57
C GLU A 210 5.89 -12.01 24.50
N ARG A 211 5.07 -12.58 25.39
CA ARG A 211 4.79 -14.03 25.40
C ARG A 211 4.20 -14.51 24.08
N CYS A 212 3.28 -13.74 23.49
CA CYS A 212 2.69 -14.09 22.20
C CYS A 212 3.73 -14.11 21.08
N PHE A 213 4.61 -13.10 20.99
CA PHE A 213 5.66 -13.08 19.97
C PHE A 213 6.71 -14.18 20.20
N ALA A 214 7.01 -14.52 21.46
CA ALA A 214 7.85 -15.66 21.79
C ALA A 214 7.22 -16.99 21.32
N ALA A 215 5.91 -17.19 21.56
CA ALA A 215 5.18 -18.37 21.08
C ALA A 215 5.13 -18.45 19.55
N LEU A 216 5.01 -17.31 18.85
CA LEU A 216 5.05 -17.23 17.39
C LEU A 216 6.46 -17.39 16.79
N GLY A 217 7.52 -17.44 17.61
CA GLY A 217 8.90 -17.51 17.13
C GLY A 217 9.47 -16.19 16.58
N ASP A 218 8.79 -15.05 16.79
CA ASP A 218 9.29 -13.72 16.42
C ASP A 218 10.27 -13.23 17.50
N VAL A 219 11.49 -13.79 17.45
CA VAL A 219 12.56 -13.54 18.44
C VAL A 219 12.92 -12.05 18.50
N SER A 220 12.89 -11.35 17.37
CA SER A 220 13.23 -9.93 17.29
C SER A 220 12.24 -9.07 18.06
N LYS A 221 10.93 -9.25 17.83
CA LYS A 221 9.90 -8.50 18.57
C LYS A 221 9.84 -8.92 20.04
N ALA A 222 9.98 -10.21 20.33
CA ALA A 222 10.01 -10.69 21.71
C ALA A 222 11.18 -10.06 22.48
N ARG A 223 12.39 -10.02 21.92
CA ARG A 223 13.54 -9.36 22.54
C ARG A 223 13.34 -7.85 22.71
N PHE A 224 12.80 -7.18 21.70
CA PHE A 224 12.53 -5.75 21.76
C PHE A 224 11.52 -5.40 22.86
N LEU A 225 10.43 -6.19 22.97
CA LEU A 225 9.42 -6.04 24.01
C LEU A 225 9.97 -6.40 25.40
N ASN A 226 10.80 -7.43 25.52
CA ASN A 226 11.45 -7.78 26.78
C ASN A 226 12.27 -6.59 27.34
N GLN A 227 13.09 -5.97 26.51
CA GLN A 227 13.83 -4.77 26.89
C GLN A 227 12.90 -3.61 27.29
N THR A 228 11.80 -3.44 26.56
CA THR A 228 10.79 -2.40 26.84
C THR A 228 10.09 -2.65 28.17
N ASN A 229 9.74 -3.91 28.47
CA ASN A 229 9.15 -4.34 29.74
C ASN A 229 10.12 -4.11 30.90
N ASN A 230 11.40 -4.42 30.74
CA ASN A 230 12.40 -4.16 31.79
C ASN A 230 12.49 -2.65 32.12
N ILE A 231 12.39 -1.77 31.11
CA ILE A 231 12.34 -0.31 31.33
C ILE A 231 11.05 0.06 32.08
N ALA A 232 9.89 -0.43 31.63
CA ALA A 232 8.61 -0.17 32.28
C ALA A 232 8.59 -0.62 33.75
N ASP A 233 9.10 -1.83 34.03
CA ASP A 233 9.19 -2.40 35.38
C ASP A 233 10.12 -1.60 36.28
N GLN A 234 11.26 -1.13 35.75
CA GLN A 234 12.20 -0.31 36.51
C GLN A 234 11.57 1.04 36.87
N VAL A 235 10.92 1.71 35.91
CA VAL A 235 10.25 2.99 36.14
C VAL A 235 9.09 2.84 37.13
N SER A 236 8.31 1.77 37.01
CA SER A 236 7.20 1.49 37.94
C SER A 236 7.71 1.31 39.38
N LYS A 237 8.88 0.68 39.57
CA LYS A 237 9.52 0.53 40.89
C LYS A 237 10.04 1.85 41.45
N GLU A 238 10.62 2.70 40.61
CA GLU A 238 11.26 3.96 41.04
C GLU A 238 10.27 5.08 41.33
N TYR A 239 9.30 5.29 40.42
CA TYR A 239 8.39 6.43 40.46
C TYR A 239 6.97 6.06 40.92
N GLY A 240 6.64 4.77 40.96
CA GLY A 240 5.28 4.28 41.22
C GLY A 240 4.33 4.49 40.04
N GLY A 241 3.30 3.65 39.96
CA GLY A 241 2.30 3.71 38.89
C GLY A 241 2.63 2.86 37.66
N ASP A 242 1.95 3.14 36.56
CA ASP A 242 2.10 2.39 35.31
C ASP A 242 3.34 2.87 34.53
N GLY A 243 4.38 2.04 34.52
CA GLY A 243 5.62 2.33 33.80
C GLY A 243 5.48 2.41 32.28
N THR A 244 4.37 1.92 31.72
CA THR A 244 4.13 1.99 30.26
C THR A 244 3.86 3.41 29.77
N GLU A 245 3.52 4.34 30.67
CA GLU A 245 3.32 5.76 30.35
C GLU A 245 4.62 6.56 30.22
N PHE A 246 5.76 5.96 30.54
CA PHE A 246 7.06 6.61 30.47
C PHE A 246 7.48 6.89 29.03
N TYR A 247 8.15 8.02 28.78
CA TYR A 247 8.46 8.50 27.43
C TYR A 247 9.29 7.49 26.62
N GLN A 248 10.28 6.82 27.24
CA GLN A 248 11.09 5.81 26.55
C GLN A 248 10.24 4.60 26.14
N VAL A 249 9.29 4.17 26.98
CA VAL A 249 8.39 3.06 26.65
C VAL A 249 7.45 3.47 25.51
N LYS A 250 6.84 4.66 25.58
CA LYS A 250 6.01 5.21 24.50
C LYS A 250 6.76 5.33 23.18
N ALA A 251 8.00 5.83 23.20
CA ALA A 251 8.84 5.94 22.02
C ALA A 251 9.15 4.56 21.42
N ARG A 252 9.53 3.59 22.26
CA ARG A 252 9.78 2.20 21.81
C ARG A 252 8.54 1.53 21.24
N LEU A 253 7.35 1.76 21.82
CA LEU A 253 6.10 1.26 21.23
C LEU A 253 5.80 1.93 19.88
N ALA A 254 6.01 3.23 19.75
CA ALA A 254 5.88 3.93 18.46
C ALA A 254 6.89 3.40 17.41
N MET A 255 8.12 3.04 17.82
CA MET A 255 9.09 2.36 16.95
C MET A 255 8.58 1.00 16.48
N LEU A 256 7.95 0.21 17.36
CA LEU A 256 7.37 -1.09 17.02
C LEU A 256 6.24 -0.95 15.98
N ASP A 257 5.45 0.11 16.09
CA ASP A 257 4.41 0.49 15.13
C ASP A 257 4.96 1.18 13.86
N LYS A 258 6.29 1.30 13.75
CA LYS A 258 7.01 1.98 12.65
C LYS A 258 6.66 3.46 12.49
N ASN A 259 6.18 4.09 13.56
CA ASN A 259 5.90 5.52 13.61
C ASN A 259 7.08 6.27 14.22
N TYR A 260 8.18 6.37 13.45
CA TYR A 260 9.44 6.95 13.93
C TYR A 260 9.32 8.44 14.28
N LYS A 261 8.44 9.20 13.61
CA LYS A 261 8.21 10.61 13.92
C LYS A 261 7.50 10.79 15.26
N LEU A 262 6.59 9.88 15.62
CA LEU A 262 5.98 9.89 16.95
C LEU A 262 7.00 9.48 18.04
N ALA A 263 7.88 8.50 17.74
CA ALA A 263 8.97 8.14 18.65
C ALA A 263 9.94 9.31 18.88
N GLU A 264 10.36 9.99 17.80
CA GLU A 264 11.17 11.21 17.85
C GLU A 264 10.50 12.28 18.73
N MET A 265 9.19 12.52 18.55
CA MET A 265 8.45 13.49 19.35
C MET A 265 8.52 13.16 20.86
N TYR A 266 8.31 11.91 21.26
CA TYR A 266 8.37 11.51 22.66
C TYR A 266 9.74 11.73 23.31
N TYR A 267 10.82 11.46 22.57
CA TYR A 267 12.17 11.75 23.06
C TYR A 267 12.46 13.26 23.08
N MET A 268 12.05 13.99 22.04
CA MET A 268 12.26 15.44 21.93
C MET A 268 11.53 16.25 23.00
N GLU A 269 10.34 15.81 23.43
CA GLU A 269 9.59 16.42 24.53
C GLU A 269 10.39 16.41 25.85
N GLN A 270 11.28 15.43 26.03
CA GLN A 270 12.16 15.32 27.20
C GLN A 270 13.58 15.84 26.93
N ASN A 271 13.81 16.46 25.76
CA ASN A 271 15.13 16.92 25.29
C ASN A 271 16.19 15.80 25.27
N ALA A 272 15.76 14.56 25.03
CA ALA A 272 16.57 13.35 24.94
C ALA A 272 17.11 13.19 23.50
N ILE A 273 18.03 14.08 23.10
CA ILE A 273 18.53 14.17 21.72
C ILE A 273 19.42 12.97 21.37
N ASP A 274 20.22 12.51 22.32
CA ASP A 274 21.12 11.37 22.14
C ASP A 274 20.33 10.09 21.84
N GLU A 275 19.21 9.87 22.53
CA GLU A 275 18.32 8.73 22.30
C GLU A 275 17.61 8.80 20.94
N VAL A 276 17.25 10.00 20.44
CA VAL A 276 16.73 10.14 19.07
C VAL A 276 17.81 9.78 18.05
N MET A 277 19.04 10.23 18.28
CA MET A 277 20.16 9.97 17.39
C MET A 277 20.50 8.48 17.37
N GLU A 278 20.59 7.83 18.52
CA GLU A 278 20.79 6.39 18.67
C GLU A 278 19.69 5.61 17.94
N MET A 279 18.42 5.97 18.16
CA MET A 279 17.27 5.37 17.46
C MET A 279 17.43 5.42 15.93
N TYR A 280 17.73 6.61 15.36
CA TYR A 280 17.88 6.73 13.92
C TYR A 280 19.13 6.02 13.37
N GLN A 281 20.20 5.93 14.15
CA GLN A 281 21.40 5.16 13.79
C GLN A 281 21.13 3.65 13.76
N GLU A 282 20.45 3.11 14.77
CA GLU A 282 20.02 1.70 14.80
C GLU A 282 19.10 1.33 13.63
N LEU A 283 18.27 2.28 13.20
CA LEU A 283 17.38 2.15 12.04
C LEU A 283 18.08 2.41 10.69
N HIS A 284 19.36 2.78 10.70
CA HIS A 284 20.13 3.19 9.52
C HIS A 284 19.52 4.38 8.74
N MET A 285 18.77 5.24 9.43
CA MET A 285 18.14 6.46 8.91
C MET A 285 19.06 7.66 9.15
N TRP A 286 20.21 7.66 8.48
CA TRP A 286 21.27 8.65 8.69
C TRP A 286 20.86 10.08 8.37
N ASP A 287 20.05 10.30 7.33
CA ASP A 287 19.63 11.63 6.91
C ASP A 287 18.76 12.29 8.00
N ASP A 288 17.82 11.53 8.60
CA ASP A 288 17.01 11.99 9.74
C ASP A 288 17.87 12.21 10.99
N CYS A 289 18.83 11.32 11.28
CA CYS A 289 19.76 11.47 12.40
C CYS A 289 20.58 12.77 12.29
N ILE A 290 21.14 13.05 11.10
CA ILE A 290 21.93 14.26 10.83
C ILE A 290 21.04 15.49 10.91
N ALA A 291 19.81 15.45 10.38
CA ALA A 291 18.89 16.57 10.44
C ALA A 291 18.52 16.94 11.88
N VAL A 292 18.29 15.95 12.76
CA VAL A 292 18.06 16.18 14.18
C VAL A 292 19.29 16.81 14.84
N ALA A 293 20.47 16.21 14.64
CA ALA A 293 21.73 16.71 15.19
C ALA A 293 22.04 18.15 14.75
N GLU A 294 21.80 18.49 13.49
CA GLU A 294 21.99 19.83 12.94
C GLU A 294 20.99 20.83 13.51
N SER A 295 19.70 20.47 13.60
CA SER A 295 18.66 21.35 14.16
C SER A 295 18.91 21.71 15.62
N LYS A 296 19.60 20.84 16.36
CA LYS A 296 19.91 21.03 17.78
C LYS A 296 21.33 21.50 18.06
N GLY A 297 22.18 21.62 17.03
CA GLY A 297 23.58 22.00 17.18
C GLY A 297 24.40 20.99 18.01
N HIS A 298 24.18 19.69 17.78
CA HIS A 298 24.82 18.63 18.56
C HIS A 298 26.36 18.61 18.35
N PRO A 299 27.18 18.47 19.41
CA PRO A 299 28.64 18.49 19.30
C PRO A 299 29.24 17.42 18.38
N GLU A 300 28.58 16.27 18.24
CA GLU A 300 29.07 15.15 17.43
C GLU A 300 28.63 15.20 15.95
N LEU A 301 27.97 16.28 15.51
CA LEU A 301 27.46 16.39 14.14
C LEU A 301 28.52 16.12 13.08
N ASP A 302 29.73 16.67 13.24
CA ASP A 302 30.82 16.51 12.28
C ASP A 302 31.33 15.06 12.23
N ASN A 303 31.46 14.42 13.40
CA ASN A 303 31.84 13.02 13.50
C ASN A 303 30.79 12.10 12.86
N LEU A 304 29.51 12.44 13.03
CA LEU A 304 28.38 11.71 12.45
C LEU A 304 28.39 11.82 10.92
N ARG A 305 28.55 13.04 10.37
CA ARG A 305 28.66 13.27 8.93
C ARG A 305 29.85 12.51 8.33
N HIS A 306 31.00 12.54 9.00
CA HIS A 306 32.18 11.80 8.57
C HIS A 306 31.95 10.28 8.55
N SER A 307 31.38 9.73 9.63
CA SER A 307 31.12 8.29 9.75
C SER A 307 30.09 7.81 8.70
N TYR A 308 29.03 8.60 8.47
CA TYR A 308 28.03 8.33 7.44
C TYR A 308 28.67 8.32 6.05
N TYR A 309 29.47 9.35 5.73
CA TYR A 309 30.17 9.42 4.45
C TYR A 309 31.13 8.23 4.26
N GLN A 310 31.89 7.86 5.28
CA GLN A 310 32.77 6.69 5.24
C GLN A 310 31.98 5.41 4.96
N TRP A 311 30.85 5.21 5.65
CA TRP A 311 29.98 4.06 5.42
C TRP A 311 29.40 4.03 3.99
N LEU A 312 29.00 5.18 3.43
CA LEU A 312 28.55 5.27 2.03
C LEU A 312 29.65 4.84 1.06
N MET A 313 30.90 5.25 1.32
CA MET A 313 32.05 4.88 0.51
C MET A 313 32.38 3.38 0.61
N GLU A 314 32.37 2.80 1.82
CA GLU A 314 32.63 1.38 2.06
C GLU A 314 31.57 0.47 1.42
N THR A 315 30.30 0.91 1.43
CA THR A 315 29.18 0.19 0.81
C THR A 315 29.03 0.45 -0.69
N ASN A 316 29.93 1.24 -1.30
CA ASN A 316 29.88 1.66 -2.71
C ASN A 316 28.58 2.38 -3.12
N GLN A 317 27.94 3.09 -2.18
CA GLN A 317 26.80 3.97 -2.45
C GLN A 317 27.28 5.33 -2.99
N ASP A 318 28.02 5.28 -4.11
CA ASP A 318 28.70 6.44 -4.70
C ASP A 318 27.74 7.57 -5.10
N GLU A 319 26.47 7.27 -5.44
CA GLU A 319 25.47 8.31 -5.73
C GLU A 319 25.13 9.15 -4.50
N LYS A 320 24.77 8.52 -3.38
CA LYS A 320 24.46 9.22 -2.13
C LYS A 320 25.68 9.95 -1.57
N ALA A 321 26.86 9.33 -1.67
CA ALA A 321 28.11 10.00 -1.30
C ALA A 321 28.34 11.28 -2.14
N GLY A 322 27.97 11.25 -3.42
CA GLY A 322 27.99 12.41 -4.30
C GLY A 322 27.02 13.52 -3.86
N GLU A 323 25.81 13.16 -3.43
CA GLU A 323 24.82 14.11 -2.91
C GLU A 323 25.28 14.79 -1.61
N VAL A 324 25.91 14.02 -0.71
CA VAL A 324 26.53 14.57 0.52
C VAL A 324 27.60 15.61 0.14
N LYS A 325 28.49 15.29 -0.81
CA LYS A 325 29.53 16.21 -1.28
C LYS A 325 28.97 17.44 -1.99
N GLU A 326 27.87 17.29 -2.71
CA GLU A 326 27.17 18.41 -3.35
C GLU A 326 26.57 19.37 -2.30
N GLY A 327 26.05 18.85 -1.19
CA GLY A 327 25.59 19.65 -0.05
C GLY A 327 26.72 20.36 0.71
N GLU A 328 27.91 19.76 0.76
CA GLU A 328 29.14 20.35 1.34
C GLU A 328 29.82 21.38 0.42
N GLU A 329 29.20 21.71 -0.73
CA GLU A 329 29.76 22.59 -1.78
C GLU A 329 31.04 22.05 -2.47
N ASP A 330 31.44 20.80 -2.22
CA ASP A 330 32.52 20.12 -2.96
C ASP A 330 31.98 19.49 -4.25
N PHE A 331 31.70 20.35 -5.23
CA PHE A 331 31.13 19.92 -6.51
C PHE A 331 32.09 19.06 -7.35
N THR A 332 33.40 19.22 -7.19
CA THR A 332 34.38 18.40 -7.92
C THR A 332 34.42 16.97 -7.38
N GLY A 333 34.40 16.83 -6.05
CA GLY A 333 34.22 15.55 -5.36
C GLY A 333 32.92 14.87 -5.77
N ALA A 334 31.80 15.60 -5.75
CA ALA A 334 30.48 15.09 -6.15
C ALA A 334 30.47 14.57 -7.60
N ILE A 335 31.04 15.32 -8.55
CA ILE A 335 31.15 14.88 -9.96
C ILE A 335 31.95 13.58 -10.08
N ASN A 336 33.07 13.46 -9.37
CA ASN A 336 33.88 12.24 -9.40
C ASN A 336 33.08 11.02 -8.92
N LEU A 337 32.30 11.20 -7.85
CA LEU A 337 31.45 10.16 -7.28
C LEU A 337 30.29 9.80 -8.20
N TYR A 338 29.62 10.78 -8.80
CA TYR A 338 28.57 10.53 -9.80
C TYR A 338 29.10 9.80 -11.05
N LEU A 339 30.32 10.12 -11.50
CA LEU A 339 30.95 9.39 -12.60
C LEU A 339 31.30 7.95 -12.20
N LYS A 340 31.77 7.73 -10.96
CA LYS A 340 32.06 6.40 -10.41
C LYS A 340 30.78 5.55 -10.28
N ALA A 341 29.67 6.18 -9.87
CA ALA A 341 28.34 5.58 -9.80
C ALA A 341 27.71 5.25 -11.17
N GLY A 342 28.36 5.64 -12.28
CA GLY A 342 27.80 5.45 -13.62
C GLY A 342 26.66 6.41 -13.97
N LEU A 343 26.61 7.58 -13.31
CA LEU A 343 25.59 8.62 -13.49
C LEU A 343 26.17 9.88 -14.18
N PRO A 344 26.76 9.77 -15.39
CA PRO A 344 27.38 10.92 -16.06
C PRO A 344 26.38 12.02 -16.42
N ALA A 345 25.11 11.64 -16.54
CA ALA A 345 24.01 12.54 -16.84
C ALA A 345 23.67 13.48 -15.67
N LYS A 346 23.84 13.02 -14.41
CA LYS A 346 23.68 13.82 -13.20
C LYS A 346 24.89 14.73 -13.01
N ALA A 347 26.10 14.19 -13.19
CA ALA A 347 27.35 14.95 -13.20
C ALA A 347 27.34 16.11 -14.22
N ALA A 348 26.87 15.88 -15.44
CA ALA A 348 26.77 16.91 -16.48
C ALA A 348 25.81 18.04 -16.09
N ARG A 349 24.67 17.71 -15.48
CA ARG A 349 23.70 18.70 -15.02
C ARG A 349 24.30 19.59 -13.93
N LEU A 350 24.98 18.98 -12.96
CA LEU A 350 25.67 19.72 -11.90
C LEU A 350 26.74 20.64 -12.49
N ALA A 351 27.59 20.12 -13.39
CA ALA A 351 28.61 20.91 -14.07
C ALA A 351 28.02 22.09 -14.86
N MET A 352 26.90 21.91 -15.56
CA MET A 352 26.25 22.98 -16.34
C MET A 352 25.58 24.06 -15.48
N SER A 353 25.23 23.73 -14.23
CA SER A 353 24.58 24.67 -13.29
C SER A 353 25.55 25.65 -12.63
N ARG A 354 26.86 25.36 -12.63
CA ARG A 354 27.90 26.15 -11.95
C ARG A 354 28.96 26.63 -12.95
N GLU A 355 29.10 27.94 -13.11
CA GLU A 355 30.03 28.52 -14.10
C GLU A 355 31.49 28.11 -13.85
N GLU A 356 31.91 28.00 -12.58
CA GLU A 356 33.24 27.56 -12.17
C GLU A 356 33.62 26.18 -12.74
N LEU A 357 32.67 25.25 -12.73
CA LEU A 357 32.88 23.88 -13.21
C LEU A 357 32.90 23.79 -14.74
N VAL A 358 32.15 24.67 -15.42
CA VAL A 358 32.16 24.76 -16.90
C VAL A 358 33.53 25.22 -17.41
N THR A 359 34.23 26.06 -16.64
CA THR A 359 35.59 26.51 -17.01
C THR A 359 36.66 25.43 -16.84
N ASN A 360 36.41 24.40 -16.03
CA ASN A 360 37.35 23.31 -15.82
C ASN A 360 37.30 22.28 -16.96
N SER A 361 38.20 22.45 -17.92
CA SER A 361 38.31 21.58 -19.11
C SER A 361 38.48 20.10 -18.76
N ASP A 362 39.21 19.76 -17.69
CA ASP A 362 39.46 18.36 -17.33
C ASP A 362 38.18 17.66 -16.82
N VAL A 363 37.41 18.35 -15.98
CA VAL A 363 36.11 17.87 -15.49
C VAL A 363 35.14 17.66 -16.66
N ILE A 364 35.04 18.64 -17.55
CA ILE A 364 34.15 18.58 -18.71
C ILE A 364 34.55 17.46 -19.66
N ASN A 365 35.85 17.28 -19.95
CA ASN A 365 36.31 16.19 -20.82
C ASN A 365 36.02 14.81 -20.21
N ARG A 366 36.17 14.65 -18.89
CA ARG A 366 35.84 13.39 -18.19
C ARG A 366 34.34 13.08 -18.22
N ILE A 367 33.50 14.08 -17.96
CA ILE A 367 32.04 13.93 -18.06
C ILE A 367 31.64 13.60 -19.51
N ALA A 368 32.18 14.32 -20.49
CA ALA A 368 31.87 14.09 -21.90
C ALA A 368 32.29 12.69 -22.37
N ALA A 369 33.48 12.23 -21.97
CA ALA A 369 33.94 10.88 -22.27
C ALA A 369 33.00 9.82 -21.66
N ALA A 370 32.55 10.02 -20.43
CA ALA A 370 31.60 9.12 -19.77
C ALA A 370 30.21 9.14 -20.43
N LEU A 371 29.70 10.32 -20.82
CA LEU A 371 28.43 10.46 -21.56
C LEU A 371 28.50 9.76 -22.92
N ILE A 372 29.59 9.95 -23.67
CA ILE A 372 29.81 9.31 -24.97
C ILE A 372 29.90 7.79 -24.83
N LYS A 373 30.61 7.30 -23.80
CA LYS A 373 30.71 5.87 -23.50
C LYS A 373 29.34 5.27 -23.13
N GLY A 374 28.50 6.03 -22.45
CA GLY A 374 27.13 5.65 -22.10
C GLY A 374 26.08 5.95 -23.17
N GLU A 375 26.49 6.31 -24.40
CA GLU A 375 25.61 6.64 -25.53
C GLU A 375 24.64 7.82 -25.29
N PHE A 376 24.90 8.64 -24.26
CA PHE A 376 24.15 9.86 -23.96
C PHE A 376 24.63 11.04 -24.83
N TYR A 377 24.62 10.84 -26.14
CA TYR A 377 25.21 11.76 -27.12
C TYR A 377 24.55 13.14 -27.13
N GLU A 378 23.24 13.23 -26.92
CA GLU A 378 22.55 14.53 -26.87
C GLU A 378 23.04 15.37 -25.68
N ARG A 379 23.15 14.78 -24.49
CA ARG A 379 23.67 15.47 -23.30
C ARG A 379 25.14 15.82 -23.44
N ALA A 380 25.93 14.98 -24.10
CA ALA A 380 27.32 15.30 -24.43
C ALA A 380 27.41 16.51 -25.37
N GLY A 381 26.51 16.59 -26.35
CA GLY A 381 26.36 17.75 -27.23
C GLY A 381 26.04 19.02 -26.46
N ASP A 382 25.04 18.98 -25.57
CA ASP A 382 24.63 20.13 -24.75
C ASP A 382 25.78 20.65 -23.87
N LEU A 383 26.59 19.74 -23.34
CA LEU A 383 27.78 20.07 -22.55
C LEU A 383 28.86 20.76 -23.41
N PHE A 384 29.12 20.24 -24.62
CA PHE A 384 30.10 20.83 -25.54
C PHE A 384 29.66 22.19 -26.09
N GLU A 385 28.36 22.37 -26.33
CA GLU A 385 27.79 23.65 -26.75
C GLU A 385 27.96 24.70 -25.64
N LYS A 386 27.75 24.32 -24.38
CA LYS A 386 27.93 25.21 -23.23
C LYS A 386 29.37 25.73 -23.09
N ILE A 387 30.38 24.90 -23.36
CA ILE A 387 31.80 25.31 -23.40
C ILE A 387 32.22 25.95 -24.74
N ARG A 388 31.27 26.24 -25.64
CA ARG A 388 31.49 26.81 -26.98
C ARG A 388 32.37 25.95 -27.90
N ASN A 389 32.43 24.64 -27.67
CA ASN A 389 33.09 23.69 -28.57
C ASN A 389 32.09 23.15 -29.61
N ASN A 390 31.72 24.02 -30.54
CA ASN A 390 30.66 23.76 -31.51
C ASN A 390 30.96 22.54 -32.40
N GLN A 391 32.24 22.27 -32.69
CA GLN A 391 32.64 21.13 -33.52
C GLN A 391 32.29 19.80 -32.85
N ARG A 392 32.73 19.61 -31.60
CA ARG A 392 32.44 18.37 -30.84
C ARG A 392 30.97 18.25 -30.50
N ALA A 393 30.29 19.37 -30.23
CA ALA A 393 28.84 19.38 -30.00
C ALA A 393 28.09 18.83 -31.22
N LEU A 394 28.41 19.32 -32.41
CA LEU A 394 27.79 18.87 -33.66
C LEU A 394 28.03 17.38 -33.93
N ASP A 395 29.24 16.90 -33.71
CA ASP A 395 29.59 15.48 -33.87
C ASP A 395 28.80 14.59 -32.89
N CYS A 396 28.59 15.06 -31.66
CA CYS A 396 27.76 14.35 -30.68
C CYS A 396 26.29 14.35 -31.09
N TYR A 397 25.71 15.49 -31.49
CA TYR A 397 24.31 15.53 -31.92
C TYR A 397 24.05 14.66 -33.16
N ARG A 398 25.00 14.60 -34.11
CA ARG A 398 24.94 13.69 -35.26
C ARG A 398 24.93 12.23 -34.83
N LYS A 399 25.84 11.83 -33.94
CA LYS A 399 25.89 10.45 -33.43
C LYS A 399 24.65 10.06 -32.63
N GLY A 400 24.07 11.01 -31.90
CA GLY A 400 22.84 10.82 -31.12
C GLY A 400 21.54 10.90 -31.91
N ASN A 401 21.58 11.11 -33.23
CA ASN A 401 20.40 11.40 -34.05
C ASN A 401 19.55 12.59 -33.54
N ALA A 402 20.18 13.51 -32.80
CA ALA A 402 19.54 14.72 -32.28
C ALA A 402 19.54 15.83 -33.34
N PHE A 403 18.94 15.54 -34.51
CA PHE A 403 19.04 16.39 -35.70
C PHE A 403 18.52 17.80 -35.51
N ARG A 404 17.46 17.98 -34.72
CA ARG A 404 16.94 19.31 -34.38
C ARG A 404 18.01 20.21 -33.78
N LYS A 405 18.66 19.77 -32.70
CA LYS A 405 19.74 20.50 -32.04
C LYS A 405 20.95 20.67 -32.95
N ALA A 406 21.30 19.63 -33.72
CA ALA A 406 22.39 19.69 -34.69
C ALA A 406 22.17 20.78 -35.76
N VAL A 407 20.96 20.90 -36.30
CA VAL A 407 20.58 21.91 -37.28
C VAL A 407 20.55 23.31 -36.66
N GLU A 408 19.95 23.47 -35.47
CA GLU A 408 19.91 24.74 -34.75
C GLU A 408 21.33 25.28 -34.53
N LEU A 409 22.26 24.43 -34.07
CA LEU A 409 23.68 24.76 -33.92
C LEU A 409 24.35 25.05 -35.27
N ALA A 410 24.11 24.23 -36.30
CA ALA A 410 24.72 24.38 -37.61
C ALA A 410 24.29 25.68 -38.33
N ARG A 411 23.05 26.14 -38.15
CA ARG A 411 22.58 27.42 -38.74
C ARG A 411 23.41 28.61 -38.27
N VAL A 412 23.94 28.55 -37.04
CA VAL A 412 24.77 29.62 -36.46
C VAL A 412 26.25 29.39 -36.73
N ALA A 413 26.75 28.18 -36.48
CA ALA A 413 28.19 27.90 -36.48
C ALA A 413 28.72 27.22 -37.76
N PHE A 414 27.89 26.46 -38.48
CA PHE A 414 28.29 25.67 -39.65
C PHE A 414 27.26 25.71 -40.80
N PRO A 415 26.97 26.87 -41.43
CA PRO A 415 25.89 26.99 -42.41
C PRO A 415 26.01 26.05 -43.62
N ALA A 416 27.24 25.67 -44.01
CA ALA A 416 27.52 24.76 -45.11
C ALA A 416 27.04 23.31 -44.85
N ASP A 417 26.87 22.94 -43.58
CA ASP A 417 26.48 21.59 -43.18
C ASP A 417 24.97 21.43 -42.97
N VAL A 418 24.21 22.55 -42.95
CA VAL A 418 22.76 22.55 -42.71
C VAL A 418 22.04 21.68 -43.74
N VAL A 419 22.32 21.87 -45.03
CA VAL A 419 21.68 21.11 -46.11
C VAL A 419 21.89 19.60 -45.95
N LYS A 420 23.12 19.18 -45.60
CA LYS A 420 23.47 17.77 -45.38
C LYS A 420 22.78 17.20 -44.14
N LEU A 421 22.64 18.00 -43.09
CA LEU A 421 21.97 17.62 -41.85
C LEU A 421 20.45 17.50 -42.03
N GLU A 422 19.83 18.41 -42.78
CA GLU A 422 18.40 18.34 -43.14
C GLU A 422 18.10 17.09 -44.00
N GLU A 423 18.99 16.75 -44.94
CA GLU A 423 18.85 15.51 -45.71
C GLU A 423 18.94 14.27 -44.82
N ALA A 424 19.95 14.21 -43.93
CA ALA A 424 20.13 13.12 -43.00
C ALA A 424 18.97 13.00 -41.98
N TRP A 425 18.40 14.13 -41.57
CA TRP A 425 17.21 14.17 -40.72
C TRP A 425 15.99 13.60 -41.46
N GLY A 426 15.78 13.99 -42.72
CA GLY A 426 14.78 13.39 -43.58
C GLY A 426 14.92 11.87 -43.68
N ASP A 427 16.14 11.38 -43.96
CA ASP A 427 16.45 9.95 -44.06
C ASP A 427 16.16 9.20 -42.75
N TYR A 428 16.53 9.79 -41.60
CA TYR A 428 16.23 9.22 -40.28
C TYR A 428 14.72 9.16 -39.99
N LEU A 429 13.96 10.21 -40.32
CA LEU A 429 12.50 10.23 -40.14
C LEU A 429 11.80 9.18 -41.01
N VAL A 430 12.31 8.95 -42.23
CA VAL A 430 11.84 7.86 -43.09
C VAL A 430 12.08 6.50 -42.44
N GLN A 431 13.26 6.27 -41.86
CA GLN A 431 13.55 5.04 -41.11
C GLN A 431 12.59 4.83 -39.93
N GLN A 432 12.22 5.91 -39.24
CA GLN A 432 11.23 5.90 -38.15
C GLN A 432 9.77 5.85 -38.64
N LYS A 433 9.53 5.69 -39.95
CA LYS A 433 8.22 5.67 -40.62
C LYS A 433 7.42 6.97 -40.49
N GLN A 434 8.07 8.08 -40.14
CA GLN A 434 7.48 9.41 -40.08
C GLN A 434 7.64 10.15 -41.42
N LEU A 435 7.05 9.56 -42.47
CA LEU A 435 7.20 10.04 -43.85
C LEU A 435 6.67 11.47 -44.04
N ASP A 436 5.61 11.86 -43.34
CA ASP A 436 5.04 13.22 -43.45
C ASP A 436 6.01 14.30 -42.94
N ALA A 437 6.64 14.06 -41.79
CA ALA A 437 7.61 15.00 -41.23
C ALA A 437 8.87 15.10 -42.11
N ALA A 438 9.30 13.98 -42.71
CA ALA A 438 10.48 13.92 -43.57
C ALA A 438 10.36 14.81 -44.83
N ILE A 439 9.15 15.03 -45.35
CA ILE A 439 8.92 15.84 -46.57
C ILE A 439 9.50 17.24 -46.42
N ASN A 440 9.23 17.90 -45.30
CA ASN A 440 9.68 19.28 -45.08
C ASN A 440 11.21 19.36 -45.03
N HIS A 441 11.86 18.43 -44.33
CA HIS A 441 13.32 18.37 -44.24
C HIS A 441 13.99 18.08 -45.59
N TYR A 442 13.41 17.21 -46.44
CA TYR A 442 13.92 17.01 -47.80
C TYR A 442 13.76 18.22 -48.71
N ILE A 443 12.70 19.00 -48.53
CA ILE A 443 12.52 20.27 -49.25
C ILE A 443 13.58 21.28 -48.79
N GLU A 444 13.81 21.42 -47.48
CA GLU A 444 14.86 22.29 -46.92
C GLU A 444 16.28 21.86 -47.36
N ALA A 445 16.51 20.57 -47.55
CA ALA A 445 17.75 20.02 -48.10
C ALA A 445 17.87 20.18 -49.63
N GLY A 446 16.82 20.60 -50.34
CA GLY A 446 16.79 20.67 -51.81
C GLY A 446 16.70 19.32 -52.52
N CYS A 447 16.50 18.22 -51.80
CA CYS A 447 16.42 16.85 -52.33
C CYS A 447 14.99 16.52 -52.78
N SER A 448 14.56 17.14 -53.89
CA SER A 448 13.16 17.05 -54.33
C SER A 448 12.71 15.64 -54.73
N SER A 449 13.61 14.78 -55.23
CA SER A 449 13.29 13.38 -55.53
C SER A 449 12.88 12.60 -54.26
N LYS A 450 13.68 12.68 -53.20
CA LYS A 450 13.37 12.06 -51.90
C LYS A 450 12.11 12.66 -51.26
N ALA A 451 11.91 13.97 -51.39
CA ALA A 451 10.68 14.63 -50.91
C ALA A 451 9.42 14.10 -51.61
N ILE A 452 9.47 13.87 -52.93
CA ILE A 452 8.36 13.32 -53.72
C ILE A 452 8.09 11.87 -53.32
N GLU A 453 9.14 11.04 -53.17
CA GLU A 453 9.01 9.65 -52.73
C GLU A 453 8.40 9.54 -51.33
N ALA A 454 8.87 10.36 -50.38
CA ALA A 454 8.31 10.45 -49.04
C ALA A 454 6.83 10.91 -49.06
N ALA A 455 6.49 11.91 -49.88
CA ALA A 455 5.12 12.41 -50.03
C ALA A 455 4.16 11.37 -50.62
N ILE A 456 4.62 10.57 -51.59
CA ILE A 456 3.86 9.42 -52.14
C ILE A 456 3.66 8.36 -51.06
N GLY A 457 4.73 8.00 -50.34
CA GLY A 457 4.66 7.03 -49.25
C GLY A 457 3.75 7.46 -48.10
N ALA A 458 3.72 8.76 -47.79
CA ALA A 458 2.83 9.38 -46.81
C ALA A 458 1.38 9.59 -47.32
N ARG A 459 1.07 9.20 -48.57
CA ARG A 459 -0.23 9.43 -49.25
C ARG A 459 -0.61 10.92 -49.38
N GLN A 460 0.37 11.82 -49.35
CA GLN A 460 0.18 13.25 -49.53
C GLN A 460 0.32 13.65 -51.00
N TRP A 461 -0.59 13.13 -51.83
CA TRP A 461 -0.58 13.29 -53.29
C TRP A 461 -0.57 14.75 -53.74
N LYS A 462 -1.32 15.62 -53.02
CA LYS A 462 -1.35 17.06 -53.32
C LYS A 462 0.02 17.73 -53.14
N LYS A 463 0.74 17.40 -52.06
CA LYS A 463 2.10 17.92 -51.83
C LYS A 463 3.09 17.34 -52.84
N ALA A 464 2.98 16.04 -53.18
CA ALA A 464 3.84 15.41 -54.17
C ALA A 464 3.73 16.07 -55.56
N VAL A 465 2.51 16.36 -56.01
CA VAL A 465 2.28 17.06 -57.29
C VAL A 465 2.83 18.48 -57.25
N HIS A 466 2.63 19.21 -56.15
CA HIS A 466 3.15 20.57 -56.01
C HIS A 466 4.69 20.62 -56.05
N ILE A 467 5.37 19.69 -55.38
CA ILE A 467 6.84 19.59 -55.40
C ILE A 467 7.33 19.21 -56.81
N LEU A 468 6.59 18.36 -57.54
CA LEU A 468 6.89 18.01 -58.94
C LEU A 468 6.75 19.21 -59.88
N GLU A 469 5.69 20.01 -59.74
CA GLU A 469 5.46 21.22 -60.54
C GLU A 469 6.58 22.26 -60.33
N LEU A 470 7.00 22.46 -59.08
CA LEU A 470 8.12 23.34 -58.71
C LEU A 470 9.47 22.89 -59.30
N GLN A 471 9.63 21.59 -59.59
CA GLN A 471 10.82 21.04 -60.27
C GLN A 471 10.74 21.15 -61.79
N GLU A 472 9.54 21.00 -62.39
CA GLU A 472 9.33 21.16 -63.84
C GLU A 472 9.67 22.59 -64.32
N ASP A 473 9.45 23.60 -63.50
CA ASP A 473 9.87 24.99 -63.76
C ASP A 473 11.41 25.20 -63.72
N ARG A 474 12.16 24.26 -63.13
CA ARG A 474 13.63 24.36 -62.97
C ARG A 474 14.44 23.42 -63.89
N GLY A 475 13.85 22.35 -64.44
CA GLY A 475 14.59 21.44 -65.31
C GLY A 475 13.85 20.16 -65.71
N ASN A 476 13.83 19.91 -67.02
CA ASN A 476 13.08 18.90 -67.76
C ASN A 476 13.34 17.44 -67.31
N THR A 477 12.38 16.77 -66.64
CA THR A 477 12.45 15.32 -66.38
C THR A 477 11.10 14.60 -66.55
N ARG A 478 10.73 14.27 -67.80
CA ARG A 478 9.47 13.57 -68.20
C ARG A 478 9.30 12.11 -67.72
N ARG A 479 10.19 11.53 -66.91
CA ARG A 479 10.19 10.09 -66.61
C ARG A 479 9.34 9.66 -65.40
N GLN A 480 9.04 10.53 -64.42
CA GLN A 480 8.29 10.11 -63.22
C GLN A 480 6.76 10.09 -63.39
N LYS A 481 6.20 10.83 -64.37
CA LYS A 481 4.74 10.82 -64.67
C LYS A 481 4.21 9.44 -65.08
N GLY A 482 5.04 8.61 -65.74
CA GLY A 482 4.63 7.27 -66.20
C GLY A 482 4.18 6.36 -65.06
N ASN A 483 4.95 6.31 -63.96
CA ASN A 483 4.68 5.40 -62.84
C ASN A 483 3.53 5.91 -61.94
N LEU A 484 3.37 7.23 -61.76
CA LEU A 484 2.24 7.78 -61.00
C LEU A 484 0.92 7.68 -61.77
N SER A 485 0.94 7.85 -63.11
CA SER A 485 -0.26 7.70 -63.92
C SER A 485 -0.83 6.27 -63.90
N LEU A 486 0.04 5.25 -63.85
CA LEU A 486 -0.38 3.86 -63.73
C LEU A 486 -0.99 3.54 -62.35
N SER A 487 -0.41 4.06 -61.26
CA SER A 487 -0.96 3.88 -59.91
C SER A 487 -2.30 4.60 -59.71
N PHE A 488 -2.49 5.79 -60.32
CA PHE A 488 -3.78 6.48 -60.33
C PHE A 488 -4.85 5.69 -61.08
N TYR A 489 -4.50 5.08 -62.22
CA TYR A 489 -5.44 4.25 -62.97
C TYR A 489 -5.88 3.00 -62.18
N LEU A 490 -4.93 2.31 -61.53
CA LEU A 490 -5.23 1.09 -60.77
C LEU A 490 -6.08 1.36 -59.51
N ILE A 491 -5.88 2.49 -58.82
CA ILE A 491 -6.67 2.84 -57.62
C ILE A 491 -8.08 3.33 -57.99
N SER A 492 -8.25 4.01 -59.12
CA SER A 492 -9.58 4.47 -59.60
C SER A 492 -10.48 3.34 -60.12
N SER A 493 -9.93 2.15 -60.37
CA SER A 493 -10.62 1.03 -61.03
C SER A 493 -11.22 -0.01 -60.07
N SER A 494 -11.16 0.23 -58.75
CA SER A 494 -11.72 -0.71 -57.75
C SER A 494 -13.16 -0.31 -57.38
N PRO A 495 -14.20 -1.10 -57.73
CA PRO A 495 -15.59 -0.73 -57.44
C PRO A 495 -15.89 -0.91 -55.95
N LEU A 496 -16.34 0.15 -55.30
CA LEU A 496 -16.90 0.13 -53.94
C LEU A 496 -18.24 -0.66 -53.94
N PRO A 497 -18.50 -1.54 -52.95
CA PRO A 497 -19.77 -2.24 -52.84
C PRO A 497 -20.86 -1.28 -52.32
N ILE A 498 -21.98 -1.23 -53.03
CA ILE A 498 -23.19 -0.47 -52.69
C ILE A 498 -23.80 -1.04 -51.41
N SER A 499 -23.98 -0.20 -50.39
CA SER A 499 -24.66 -0.53 -49.15
C SER A 499 -26.17 -0.61 -49.35
N SER A 500 -26.76 -1.76 -49.03
CA SER A 500 -28.20 -1.95 -48.86
C SER A 500 -28.64 -1.40 -47.50
N SER A 501 -29.59 -0.46 -47.50
CA SER A 501 -30.28 0.08 -46.33
C SER A 501 -31.19 -0.97 -45.66
N PRO A 502 -31.36 -0.98 -44.33
CA PRO A 502 -32.32 -1.87 -43.68
C PRO A 502 -33.67 -1.17 -43.42
N LEU A 503 -34.74 -1.93 -43.64
CA LEU A 503 -36.01 -1.87 -42.90
C LEU A 503 -35.97 -2.93 -41.80
#